data_AF-A0AAQ2JFX3-F1
#
_entry.id   AF-A0AAQ2JFX3-F1
#
_cell.length_a   1.000
_cell.length_b   1.000
_cell.length_c   1.000
_cell.angle_alpha   90.00
_cell.angle_beta   90.00
_cell.angle_gamma   90.00
#
_symmetry.space_group_name_H-M   'P 1'
#
loop_
_entity.id
_entity.type
_entity.pdbx_description
1 polymer ?
#
loop_
_entity_poly.entity_id
_entity_poly.type
_entity_poly.pdbx_seq_one_letter_code
_entity_poly.pdbx_strand_id
1 'polypeptide(L)' 'MTETTNQAPTEDIREALKDVIDPELGVNVVDLGLLYGLHYADDGALLVDMTLT' A
#
# COMPACT_ATOMS: atom_id res chain seq x y z
N MET A 1 -18.80 -16.75 -15.22
CA MET A 1 -18.66 -15.28 -15.30
C MET A 1 -17.35 -14.97 -14.60
N THR A 2 -16.30 -14.64 -15.34
CA THR A 2 -15.02 -14.26 -14.75
C THR A 2 -15.07 -12.75 -14.54
N GLU A 3 -15.35 -12.32 -13.31
CA GLU A 3 -15.10 -10.94 -12.90
C GLU A 3 -13.59 -10.72 -13.03
N THR A 4 -13.19 -10.02 -14.09
CA THR A 4 -11.83 -9.49 -14.22
C THR A 4 -11.73 -8.38 -13.19
N THR A 5 -11.32 -8.70 -11.97
CA THR A 5 -11.09 -7.71 -10.94
C THR A 5 -9.99 -6.79 -11.44
N ASN A 6 -10.35 -5.54 -11.76
CA ASN A 6 -9.45 -4.50 -12.26
C ASN A 6 -8.60 -3.97 -11.09
N GLN A 7 -7.81 -4.85 -10.50
CA GLN A 7 -6.93 -4.58 -9.36
C GLN A 7 -5.59 -4.11 -9.89
N ALA A 8 -5.13 -2.96 -9.40
CA ALA A 8 -3.79 -2.50 -9.68
C ALA A 8 -2.78 -3.50 -9.07
N PRO A 9 -1.66 -3.79 -9.76
CA PRO A 9 -0.57 -4.56 -9.17
C PRO A 9 -0.15 -3.94 -7.83
N THR A 10 0.07 -4.78 -6.82
CA THR A 10 0.50 -4.31 -5.49
C THR A 10 1.84 -3.57 -5.54
N GLU A 11 2.70 -3.90 -6.50
CA GLU A 11 3.95 -3.18 -6.76
C GLU A 11 3.69 -1.73 -7.20
N ASP A 12 2.78 -1.50 -8.15
CA ASP A 12 2.45 -0.15 -8.62
C ASP A 12 1.88 0.72 -7.48
N ILE A 13 1.09 0.11 -6.60
CA ILE A 13 0.58 0.77 -5.40
C ILE A 13 1.72 1.07 -4.41
N ARG A 14 2.63 0.12 -4.21
CA ARG A 14 3.80 0.32 -3.32
C ARG A 14 4.69 1.45 -3.82
N GLU A 15 4.92 1.55 -5.13
CA GLU A 15 5.65 2.67 -5.73
C GLU A 15 4.90 3.99 -5.51
N ALA A 16 3.59 4.03 -5.72
CA ALA A 16 2.79 5.23 -5.45
C ALA A 16 2.84 5.67 -3.96
N LEU A 17 2.92 4.72 -3.02
CA LEU A 17 3.05 5.02 -1.59
C LEU A 17 4.42 5.61 -1.22
N LYS A 18 5.44 5.53 -2.08
CA LYS A 18 6.72 6.22 -1.86
C LYS A 18 6.61 7.74 -1.95
N ASP A 19 5.57 8.26 -2.61
CA ASP A 19 5.31 9.70 -2.66
C ASP A 19 4.70 10.22 -1.34
N VAL A 20 4.27 9.33 -0.44
CA VAL A 20 3.73 9.68 0.87
C VAL A 20 4.89 9.81 1.86
N ILE A 21 5.21 11.06 2.19
CA ILE A 21 6.31 11.43 3.09
C ILE A 21 5.80 11.58 4.52
N ASP A 22 6.51 10.97 5.47
CA ASP A 22 6.26 11.18 6.89
C ASP A 22 6.65 12.62 7.27
N PRO A 23 5.73 13.41 7.84
CA PRO A 23 5.98 14.82 8.14
C PRO A 23 6.97 15.05 9.29
N GLU A 24 7.23 14.05 10.14
CA GLU A 24 8.15 14.18 11.27
C GLU A 24 9.59 13.84 10.86
N LEU A 25 9.77 12.81 10.03
CA LEU A 25 11.07 12.30 9.63
C LEU A 25 11.52 12.78 8.24
N GLY A 26 10.60 13.25 7.39
CA GLY A 26 10.90 13.73 6.03
C GLY A 26 11.32 12.62 5.06
N VAL A 27 11.00 11.37 5.36
CA VAL A 27 11.28 10.18 4.53
C VAL A 27 9.96 9.46 4.22
N ASN A 28 9.90 8.71 3.13
CA ASN A 28 8.67 8.04 2.73
C ASN A 28 8.33 6.83 3.61
N VAL A 29 7.02 6.55 3.74
CA VAL A 29 6.49 5.49 4.61
C VAL A 29 6.93 4.08 4.20
N VAL A 30 7.29 3.89 2.92
CA VAL A 30 7.72 2.60 2.36
C VAL A 30 9.16 2.28 2.76
N ASP A 31 10.07 3.24 2.60
CA ASP A 31 11.49 3.12 2.93
C ASP A 31 11.75 3.18 4.44
N LEU A 32 10.89 3.87 5.18
CA LEU A 32 10.87 3.80 6.64
C LEU A 32 10.44 2.41 7.16
N GLY A 33 9.83 1.58 6.31
CA GLY A 33 9.34 0.26 6.70
C GLY A 33 8.07 0.29 7.55
N LEU A 34 7.28 1.38 7.48
CA LEU A 34 6.00 1.49 8.17
C LEU A 34 4.91 0.61 7.51
N LEU A 35 5.10 0.28 6.23
CA LEU A 35 4.22 -0.58 5.45
C LEU A 35 4.62 -2.06 5.62
N TYR A 36 3.78 -2.83 6.32
CA TYR A 36 4.01 -4.26 6.54
C TYR A 36 3.46 -5.14 5.41
N GLY A 37 2.34 -4.74 4.80
CA GLY A 37 1.67 -5.57 3.81
C GLY A 37 0.63 -4.84 2.99
N LEU A 38 0.43 -5.33 1.76
CA LEU A 38 -0.63 -4.93 0.85
C LEU A 38 -1.28 -6.20 0.33
N HIS A 39 -2.58 -6.36 0.53
CA HIS A 39 -3.32 -7.49 -0.01
C HIS A 39 -4.75 -7.10 -0.33
N TYR A 40 -5.34 -7.78 -1.30
CA TYR A 40 -6.73 -7.59 -1.64
C TYR A 40 -7.60 -8.56 -0.84
N ALA A 41 -8.67 -8.03 -0.25
CA ALA A 41 -9.72 -8.83 0.36
C ALA A 41 -10.64 -9.44 -0.72
N ASP A 42 -11.45 -10.42 -0.33
CA ASP A 42 -12.37 -11.15 -1.21
C ASP A 42 -13.44 -10.26 -1.85
N ASP A 43 -13.74 -9.11 -1.24
CA ASP A 43 -14.68 -8.09 -1.74
C ASP A 43 -14.02 -7.07 -2.71
N GLY A 44 -12.72 -7.25 -2.99
CA GLY A 44 -11.93 -6.38 -3.85
C GLY A 44 -11.34 -5.15 -3.16
N ALA A 45 -11.58 -4.95 -1.85
CA ALA A 45 -10.94 -3.86 -1.11
C ALA A 45 -9.43 -4.10 -0.96
N LEU A 46 -8.64 -3.05 -1.12
CA LEU A 46 -7.21 -3.11 -0.80
C LEU A 46 -7.02 -2.88 0.69
N LEU A 47 -6.49 -3.89 1.38
CA LEU A 47 -6.08 -3.81 2.77
C LEU A 47 -4.59 -3.43 2.85
N VAL A 48 -4.32 -2.45 3.71
CA VAL A 48 -3.00 -1.85 3.87
C VAL A 48 -2.61 -1.94 5.34
N ASP A 49 -1.66 -2.83 5.65
CA ASP A 49 -1.17 -3.05 7.00
C ASP A 49 -0.02 -2.10 7.28
N MET A 50 -0.21 -1.19 8.25
CA MET A 50 0.78 -0.19 8.65
C MET A 50 0.92 -0.09 10.16
N THR A 51 2.08 0.35 10.62
CA THR A 51 2.31 0.79 12.00
C THR A 51 2.68 2.27 12.02
N LEU A 52 2.42 2.92 13.15
CA LEU A 52 2.90 4.27 13.46
C LEU A 52 3.43 4.25 14.90
N THR A 53 4.63 4.81 15.11
CA THR A 53 5.25 4.95 16.43
C THR A 53 5.11 6.36 16.95
#